data_AF-A0A838V792-F1
#
_entry.id   AF-A0A838V792-F1
#
_cell.length_a   1.000
_cell.length_b   1.000
_cell.length_c   1.000
_cell.angle_alpha   90.00
_cell.angle_beta   90.00
_cell.angle_gamma   90.00
#
_symmetry.space_group_name_H-M   'P 1'
#
loop_
_entity.id
_entity.type
_entity.pdbx_description
1 polymer ?
#
loop_
_entity_poly.entity_id
_entity_poly.type
_entity_poly.pdbx_seq_one_letter_code
_entity_poly.pdbx_strand_id
1 'polypeptide(L)' 'MRTIKQSGQFRRDLKRESKGQHRKALQSDFIPIVATLAADKPLDVRHRDHALSGD' A
#
# COMPACT_ATOMS: atom_id res chain seq x y z
N MET A 1 15.33 -7.88 -0.43
CA MET A 1 14.28 -7.06 -1.07
C MET A 1 13.26 -8.00 -1.68
N ARG A 2 12.00 -7.93 -1.23
CA ARG A 2 10.92 -8.79 -1.72
C ARG A 2 10.50 -8.36 -3.13
N THR A 3 10.16 -9.31 -3.99
CA THR A 3 9.62 -9.02 -5.33
C THR A 3 8.18 -8.53 -5.21
N ILE A 4 7.94 -7.28 -5.58
CA ILE A 4 6.59 -6.70 -5.61
C ILE A 4 5.86 -7.20 -6.85
N LYS A 5 4.70 -7.83 -6.66
CA LYS A 5 3.79 -8.21 -7.75
C LYS A 5 2.49 -7.44 -7.62
N GLN A 6 2.05 -6.83 -8.71
CA GLN A 6 0.79 -6.07 -8.76
C GLN A 6 -0.27 -6.88 -9.49
N SER A 7 -1.42 -7.11 -8.85
CA SER A 7 -2.56 -7.74 -9.52
C SER A 7 -3.19 -6.77 -10.54
N GLY A 8 -3.96 -7.31 -11.50
CA GLY A 8 -4.73 -6.48 -12.44
C GLY A 8 -5.73 -5.57 -11.73
N GLN A 9 -6.38 -6.07 -10.68
CA GLN A 9 -7.30 -5.30 -9.86
C GLN A 9 -6.59 -4.14 -9.14
N PHE A 10 -5.45 -4.44 -8.50
CA PHE A 10 -4.64 -3.44 -7.81
C PHE A 10 -4.26 -2.26 -8.72
N ARG A 11 -3.85 -2.53 -9.97
CA ARG A 11 -3.49 -1.47 -10.94
C ARG A 11 -4.67 -0.55 -11.27
N ARG A 12 -5.88 -1.11 -11.39
CA ARG A 12 -7.10 -0.30 -11.63
C ARG A 12 -7.42 0.56 -10.41
N ASP A 13 -7.34 -0.01 -9.22
CA ASP A 13 -7.61 0.69 -7.96
C ASP A 13 -6.59 1.82 -7.76
N LEU A 14 -5.29 1.56 -7.95
CA LEU A 14 -4.25 2.57 -7.86
C LEU A 14 -4.51 3.76 -8.81
N LYS A 15 -4.94 3.51 -10.05
CA LYS A 15 -5.28 4.56 -11.01
C LYS A 15 -6.52 5.36 -10.59
N ARG A 16 -7.52 4.70 -10.00
CA ARG A 16 -8.74 5.35 -9.47
C ARG A 16 -8.39 6.24 -8.28
N GLU A 17 -7.68 5.71 -7.28
CA GLU A 17 -7.32 6.43 -6.06
C GLU A 17 -6.37 7.61 -6.33
N SER A 18 -5.48 7.48 -7.31
CA SER A 18 -4.60 8.58 -7.74
C SER A 18 -5.36 9.80 -8.27
N LYS A 19 -6.62 9.63 -8.69
CA LYS A 19 -7.50 10.70 -9.17
C LYS A 19 -8.59 11.08 -8.16
N GLY A 20 -8.73 10.32 -7.08
CA GLY A 20 -9.78 10.48 -6.08
C GLY A 20 -9.45 11.51 -5.01
N GLN A 21 -10.35 11.62 -4.03
CA GLN A 21 -10.22 12.54 -2.90
C GLN A 21 -8.98 12.27 -2.02
N HIS A 22 -8.51 11.01 -1.97
CA HIS A 22 -7.38 10.58 -1.16
C HIS A 22 -6.02 10.65 -1.87
N ARG A 23 -5.95 11.24 -3.07
CA ARG A 23 -4.71 11.29 -3.88
C ARG A 23 -3.48 11.85 -3.14
N LYS A 24 -3.69 12.82 -2.23
CA LYS A 24 -2.58 13.46 -1.49
C LYS A 24 -1.94 12.48 -0.50
N ALA A 25 -2.75 11.79 0.30
CA ALA A 25 -2.30 10.76 1.21
C ALA A 25 -1.65 9.59 0.45
N LEU A 26 -2.23 9.21 -0.70
CA LEU A 26 -1.64 8.20 -1.56
C LEU A 26 -0.24 8.63 -2.07
N GLN A 27 -0.05 9.88 -2.46
CA GLN A 27 1.26 10.36 -2.93
C GLN A 27 2.30 10.46 -1.80
N SER A 28 1.90 10.84 -0.59
CA SER A 28 2.84 11.01 0.54
C SER A 28 3.20 9.68 1.21
N ASP A 29 2.23 8.78 1.39
CA ASP A 29 2.37 7.69 2.34
C ASP A 29 2.60 6.34 1.64
N PHE A 30 2.06 6.15 0.43
CA PHE A 30 2.04 4.85 -0.23
C PHE A 30 3.44 4.33 -0.58
N ILE A 31 4.26 5.16 -1.24
CA ILE A 31 5.61 4.75 -1.68
C ILE A 31 6.51 4.38 -0.48
N PRO A 32 6.58 5.19 0.60
CA PRO A 32 7.32 4.80 1.81
C PRO A 32 6.87 3.48 2.44
N ILE A 33 5.56 3.24 2.52
CA ILE A 33 5.00 2.00 3.08
C ILE A 33 5.43 0.80 2.23
N VAL A 34 5.26 0.88 0.91
CA VAL A 34 5.65 -0.21 -0.01
C VAL A 34 7.15 -0.47 0.03
N ALA A 35 7.97 0.58 0.09
CA ALA A 35 9.43 0.43 0.21
C ALA A 35 9.83 -0.27 1.52
N THR A 36 9.16 0.06 2.63
CA THR A 36 9.39 -0.57 3.94
C THR A 36 9.04 -2.06 3.90
N LEU A 37 7.88 -2.40 3.34
CA LEU A 37 7.46 -3.79 3.14
C LEU A 37 8.39 -4.56 2.21
N ALA A 38 8.84 -3.93 1.12
CA ALA A 38 9.79 -4.53 0.18
C ALA A 38 11.18 -4.76 0.82
N ALA A 39 11.56 -3.94 1.80
CA ALA A 39 12.76 -4.10 2.60
C ALA A 39 12.64 -5.14 3.72
N ASP A 40 11.49 -5.81 3.84
CA ASP A 40 11.21 -6.79 4.90
C ASP A 40 11.26 -6.18 6.31
N LYS A 41 10.81 -4.94 6.44
CA LYS A 41 10.77 -4.20 7.70
C LYS A 41 9.33 -4.10 8.21
N PRO A 42 9.12 -4.15 9.54
CA PRO A 42 7.81 -3.89 10.12
C PRO A 42 7.37 -2.46 9.84
N LEU A 43 6.06 -2.26 9.65
CA LEU A 43 5.47 -0.94 9.53
C LEU A 43 5.30 -0.28 10.90
N ASP A 44 5.23 1.06 10.90
CA ASP A 44 4.86 1.83 12.09
C ASP A 44 3.45 1.44 12.57
N VAL A 45 3.26 1.42 13.90
CA VAL A 45 1.99 1.10 14.59
C VAL A 45 0.83 1.94 14.06
N ARG A 46 1.06 3.18 13.60
CA ARG A 46 0.04 4.03 12.99
C ARG A 46 -0.61 3.42 11.73
N HIS A 47 0.09 2.55 11.03
CA HIS A 47 -0.41 1.86 9.83
C HIS A 47 -1.28 0.66 10.16
N ARG A 48 -1.34 0.25 11.44
CA ARG A 48 -2.23 -0.81 11.95
C ARG A 48 -2.15 -2.07 11.08
N ASP A 49 -0.95 -2.51 10.74
CA ASP A 49 -0.76 -3.72 9.92
C ASP A 49 -1.29 -4.95 10.67
N HIS A 50 -2.20 -5.68 10.04
CA HIS A 50 -2.82 -6.88 10.60
C HIS A 50 -3.26 -7.83 9.49
N ALA A 51 -3.38 -9.11 9.83
CA ALA A 51 -3.92 -10.11 8.91
C ALA A 51 -5.40 -9.85 8.67
N LEU A 52 -5.84 -9.92 7.40
CA LEU A 52 -7.25 -9.87 7.06
C LEU A 52 -7.90 -11.20 7.47
N SER A 53 -8.70 -11.20 8.54
CA SER A 53 -9.58 -12.30 8.94
C SER A 53 -10.98 -12.01 8.40
N GLY A 54 -11.42 -12.78 7.41
CA GLY A 54 -12.82 -12.78 6.97
C GLY A 54 -13.48 -14.04 7.51
N ASP A 55 -14.47 -13.88 8.39
CA ASP A 55 -15.57 -14.85 8.49
C ASP A 55 -16.53 -14.64 7.30
#